data_AF-A0A5P8KAA8-F1
#
_entry.id   AF-A0A5P8KAA8-F1
#
_cell.length_a   1.000
_cell.length_b   1.000
_cell.length_c   1.000
_cell.angle_alpha   90.00
_cell.angle_beta   90.00
_cell.angle_gamma   90.00
#
_symmetry.space_group_name_H-M   'P 1'
#
loop_
_entity.id
_entity.type
_entity.pdbx_description
1 polymer ?
#
loop_
_entity_poly.entity_id
_entity_poly.type
_entity_poly.pdbx_seq_one_letter_code
_entity_poly.pdbx_strand_id
1 'polypeptide(L)'
;MPAGTLYRGREGMWSWVAHRVTGVLIFFFLFVHVLDTALVRVSPDAYDKVVATYKTPIVALLEYGLVAAILFHALNGLRVIAVDFWSNGPRHQKTMLWSVVGIWVVLMIGALYPVLGHAAREVFGS
;
A
#
# COMPACT_ATOMS: atom_id res chain seq x y z
N MET A 1 -2.59 37.73 -10.33
CA MET A 1 -3.29 36.43 -10.23
C MET A 1 -3.57 36.17 -8.75
N PRO A 2 -4.82 35.92 -8.31
CA PRO A 2 -5.04 35.48 -6.94
C PRO A 2 -4.34 34.14 -6.74
N ALA A 3 -3.52 34.03 -5.70
CA ALA A 3 -2.87 32.77 -5.34
C ALA A 3 -3.95 31.75 -4.96
N GLY A 4 -4.00 30.61 -5.65
CA GLY A 4 -4.96 29.55 -5.34
C GLY A 4 -4.75 29.06 -3.91
N THR A 5 -5.75 29.15 -3.05
CA THR A 5 -5.69 28.61 -1.69
C THR A 5 -5.99 27.11 -1.72
N LEU A 6 -5.18 26.28 -1.06
CA LEU A 6 -5.45 24.83 -0.98
C LEU A 6 -6.70 24.57 -0.14
N TYR A 7 -7.70 23.87 -0.69
CA TYR A 7 -8.86 23.44 0.09
C TYR A 7 -8.41 22.45 1.17
N ARG A 8 -8.65 22.79 2.45
CA ARG A 8 -8.17 22.00 3.60
C ARG A 8 -8.73 20.57 3.65
N GLY A 9 -9.89 20.36 3.01
CA GLY A 9 -10.56 19.06 3.00
C GLY A 9 -11.07 18.62 4.37
N ARG A 10 -11.86 17.55 4.38
CA ARG A 10 -12.13 16.74 5.58
C ARG A 10 -11.62 15.33 5.34
N GLU A 11 -11.67 14.50 6.35
CA GLU A 11 -11.12 13.14 6.34
C GLU A 11 -11.58 12.29 5.15
N GLY A 12 -12.84 12.47 4.69
CA GLY A 12 -13.34 11.82 3.48
C GLY A 12 -12.61 12.19 2.19
N MET A 13 -12.22 13.47 2.02
CA MET A 13 -11.44 13.92 0.86
C MET A 13 -10.04 13.32 0.88
N TRP A 14 -9.37 13.35 2.03
CA TRP A 14 -8.02 12.78 2.17
C TRP A 14 -8.02 11.26 1.99
N SER A 15 -9.03 10.57 2.52
CA SER A 15 -9.25 9.13 2.28
C SER A 15 -9.42 8.82 0.79
N TRP A 16 -10.16 9.66 0.05
CA TRP A 16 -10.31 9.53 -1.39
C TRP A 16 -9.00 9.76 -2.16
N VAL A 17 -8.22 10.79 -1.81
CA VAL A 17 -6.90 11.04 -2.42
C VAL A 17 -6.00 9.84 -2.20
N ALA A 18 -5.89 9.38 -0.95
CA ALA A 18 -5.07 8.23 -0.58
C ALA A 18 -5.48 6.96 -1.32
N HIS A 19 -6.79 6.72 -1.49
CA HIS A 19 -7.29 5.55 -2.22
C HIS A 19 -6.89 5.57 -3.70
N ARG A 20 -6.95 6.73 -4.34
CA ARG A 20 -6.50 6.89 -5.73
C ARG A 20 -4.99 6.70 -5.88
N VAL A 21 -4.21 7.36 -5.02
CA VAL A 21 -2.75 7.28 -5.06
C VAL A 21 -2.30 5.83 -4.86
N THR A 22 -2.83 5.15 -3.84
CA THR A 22 -2.52 3.73 -3.59
C THR A 22 -2.93 2.84 -4.76
N GLY A 23 -4.10 3.06 -5.37
CA GLY A 23 -4.53 2.30 -6.55
C GLY A 23 -3.60 2.45 -7.75
N VAL A 24 -3.15 3.68 -8.04
CA VAL A 24 -2.18 3.95 -9.11
C VAL A 24 -0.83 3.30 -8.83
N LEU A 25 -0.33 3.39 -7.59
CA LEU A 25 0.92 2.73 -7.19
C LEU A 25 0.85 1.21 -7.36
N ILE A 26 -0.25 0.59 -6.90
CA ILE A 26 -0.47 -0.86 -7.04
C ILE A 26 -0.57 -1.25 -8.51
N PHE A 27 -1.25 -0.47 -9.34
CA PHE A 27 -1.36 -0.74 -10.78
C PHE A 27 0.02 -0.80 -11.46
N PHE A 28 0.89 0.20 -11.24
CA PHE A 28 2.23 0.20 -11.82
C PHE A 28 3.13 -0.89 -11.22
N PHE A 29 3.00 -1.15 -9.91
CA PHE A 29 3.66 -2.30 -9.29
C PHE A 29 3.27 -3.60 -10.01
N LEU A 30 1.97 -3.86 -10.19
CA LEU A 30 1.48 -5.07 -10.84
C LEU A 30 1.95 -5.17 -12.30
N PHE A 31 2.03 -4.05 -13.02
CA PHE A 31 2.56 -4.05 -14.39
C PHE A 31 4.00 -4.57 -14.43
N VAL A 32 4.90 -4.02 -13.60
CA VAL A 32 6.30 -4.47 -13.54
C VAL A 32 6.40 -5.89 -12.98
N HIS A 33 5.65 -6.19 -11.92
CA HIS A 33 5.64 -7.48 -11.24
C HIS A 33 5.20 -8.64 -12.14
N VAL A 34 4.20 -8.43 -13.00
CA VAL A 34 3.78 -9.48 -13.93
C VAL A 34 4.87 -9.74 -14.98
N LEU A 35 5.56 -8.68 -15.45
CA LEU A 35 6.64 -8.81 -16.42
C LEU A 35 7.87 -9.52 -15.83
N ASP A 36 8.28 -9.15 -14.61
CA ASP A 36 9.42 -9.80 -13.96
C ASP A 36 9.14 -11.28 -13.64
N THR A 37 7.94 -11.59 -13.18
CA THR A 37 7.54 -12.95 -12.81
C THR A 37 7.39 -13.82 -14.06
N ALA A 38 7.00 -13.24 -15.21
CA ALA A 38 6.95 -13.97 -16.47
C ALA A 38 8.33 -14.50 -16.94
N LEU A 39 9.45 -13.92 -16.46
CA LEU A 39 10.80 -14.43 -16.77
C LEU A 39 11.03 -15.87 -16.30
N VAL A 40 10.25 -16.35 -15.31
CA VAL A 40 10.26 -17.76 -14.89
C VAL A 40 9.97 -18.73 -16.05
N ARG A 41 9.27 -18.26 -17.10
CA ARG A 41 8.96 -19.03 -18.30
C ARG A 41 10.01 -18.91 -19.40
N VAL A 42 10.99 -18.03 -19.25
CA VAL A 42 12.03 -17.76 -20.25
C VAL A 42 13.34 -18.45 -19.86
N SER A 43 13.85 -18.17 -18.66
CA SER A 43 15.08 -18.76 -18.14
C SER A 43 15.15 -18.62 -16.62
N PRO A 44 15.40 -19.72 -15.87
CA PRO A 44 15.63 -19.66 -14.43
C PRO A 44 16.75 -18.66 -14.06
N ASP A 45 17.86 -18.67 -14.80
CA ASP A 45 18.98 -17.76 -14.55
C ASP A 45 18.61 -16.28 -14.75
N ALA A 46 17.72 -15.98 -15.71
CA ALA A 46 17.27 -14.61 -15.96
C ALA A 46 16.36 -14.13 -14.81
N TYR A 47 15.47 -15.00 -14.34
CA TYR A 47 14.61 -14.73 -13.18
C TYR A 47 15.45 -14.50 -11.92
N ASP A 48 16.40 -15.38 -11.62
CA ASP A 48 17.25 -15.29 -10.43
C ASP A 48 18.08 -14.01 -10.41
N LYS A 49 18.62 -13.59 -11.57
CA LYS A 49 19.36 -12.33 -11.69
C LYS A 49 18.49 -11.12 -11.39
N VAL A 50 17.27 -11.07 -11.91
CA VAL A 50 16.34 -9.95 -11.67
C VAL A 50 15.90 -9.92 -10.21
N VAL A 51 15.48 -11.05 -9.66
CA VAL A 51 15.06 -11.16 -8.24
C VAL A 51 16.20 -10.81 -7.29
N ALA A 52 17.45 -11.14 -7.62
CA ALA A 52 18.60 -10.74 -6.81
C ALA A 52 18.74 -9.22 -6.66
N THR A 53 18.32 -8.43 -7.67
CA THR A 53 18.35 -6.96 -7.59
C THR A 53 17.34 -6.38 -6.59
N TYR A 54 16.31 -7.14 -6.24
CA TYR A 54 15.28 -6.73 -5.28
C TYR A 54 15.67 -7.02 -3.83
N LYS A 55 16.73 -7.80 -3.59
CA LYS A 55 17.19 -8.16 -2.24
C LYS A 55 18.12 -7.09 -1.67
N THR A 56 17.58 -5.89 -1.43
CA THR A 56 18.32 -4.80 -0.80
C THR A 56 17.49 -4.15 0.31
N PRO A 57 18.13 -3.53 1.32
CA PRO A 57 17.40 -2.83 2.39
C PRO A 57 16.46 -1.72 1.88
N ILE A 58 16.83 -1.05 0.79
CA ILE A 58 15.99 -0.02 0.16
C ILE A 58 14.72 -0.65 -0.41
N VAL A 59 14.84 -1.76 -1.12
CA VAL A 59 13.68 -2.45 -1.69
C VAL A 59 12.80 -3.03 -0.59
N ALA A 60 13.36 -3.54 0.51
CA ALA A 60 12.56 -3.96 1.67
C ALA A 60 11.72 -2.81 2.26
N LEU A 61 12.25 -1.57 2.29
CA LEU A 61 11.48 -0.38 2.66
C LEU A 61 10.36 -0.09 1.66
N LEU A 62 10.63 -0.23 0.36
CA LEU A 62 9.62 -0.08 -0.69
C LEU A 62 8.54 -1.17 -0.60
N GLU A 63 8.90 -2.41 -0.30
CA GLU A 63 7.97 -3.53 -0.05
C GLU A 63 7.07 -3.24 1.15
N TYR A 64 7.64 -2.71 2.25
CA TYR A 64 6.84 -2.29 3.40
C TYR A 64 5.87 -1.15 3.03
N GLY A 65 6.31 -0.18 2.21
CA GLY A 65 5.45 0.85 1.65
C GLY A 65 4.35 0.30 0.73
N LEU A 66 4.65 -0.72 -0.07
CA LEU A 66 3.70 -1.41 -0.93
C LEU A 66 2.64 -2.16 -0.09
N VAL A 67 3.04 -2.86 0.97
CA VAL A 67 2.11 -3.48 1.94
C VAL A 67 1.18 -2.41 2.52
N ALA A 68 1.73 -1.26 2.90
CA ALA A 68 0.96 -0.12 3.39
C ALA A 68 -0.11 0.33 2.38
N ALA A 69 0.27 0.46 1.11
CA ALA A 69 -0.63 0.86 0.03
C ALA A 69 -1.72 -0.18 -0.22
N ILE A 70 -1.37 -1.46 -0.33
CA ILE A 70 -2.32 -2.56 -0.57
C ILE A 70 -3.35 -2.66 0.55
N LEU A 71 -2.88 -2.68 1.81
CA LEU A 71 -3.77 -2.78 2.98
C LEU A 71 -4.74 -1.61 3.04
N PHE A 72 -4.25 -0.37 2.88
CA PHE A 72 -5.12 0.79 2.90
C PHE A 72 -6.12 0.77 1.74
N HIS A 73 -5.66 0.44 0.52
CA HIS A 73 -6.51 0.40 -0.67
C HIS A 73 -7.65 -0.61 -0.52
N ALA A 74 -7.33 -1.82 -0.06
CA ALA A 74 -8.31 -2.88 0.15
C ALA A 74 -9.31 -2.53 1.26
N LEU A 75 -8.83 -2.13 2.44
CA LEU A 75 -9.69 -1.79 3.59
C LEU A 75 -10.58 -0.57 3.28
N ASN A 76 -10.03 0.47 2.67
CA ASN A 76 -10.82 1.64 2.30
C ASN A 76 -11.79 1.34 1.14
N GLY A 77 -11.45 0.44 0.23
CA GLY A 77 -12.37 -0.06 -0.81
C GLY A 77 -13.58 -0.77 -0.19
N LEU A 78 -13.36 -1.65 0.80
CA LEU A 78 -14.45 -2.28 1.55
C LEU A 78 -15.31 -1.25 2.29
N ARG A 79 -14.71 -0.20 2.87
CA ARG A 79 -15.46 0.93 3.44
C ARG A 79 -16.32 1.63 2.40
N VAL A 80 -15.78 1.91 1.21
CA VAL A 80 -16.55 2.58 0.13
C VAL A 80 -17.74 1.71 -0.29
N ILE A 81 -17.52 0.40 -0.51
CA ILE A 81 -18.59 -0.55 -0.80
C ILE A 81 -19.66 -0.51 0.32
N ALA A 82 -19.25 -0.55 1.59
CA ALA A 82 -20.19 -0.48 2.70
C ALA A 82 -20.97 0.86 2.73
N VAL A 83 -20.32 1.99 2.41
CA VAL A 83 -20.99 3.29 2.33
C VAL A 83 -22.04 3.32 1.21
N ASP A 84 -21.74 2.71 0.07
CA ASP A 84 -22.60 2.75 -1.11
C ASP A 84 -23.79 1.78 -1.02
N PHE A 85 -23.59 0.60 -0.41
CA PHE A 85 -24.59 -0.47 -0.40
C PHE A 85 -25.35 -0.63 0.92
N TRP A 86 -24.89 -0.04 2.03
CA TRP A 86 -25.61 -0.06 3.31
C TRP A 86 -26.42 1.22 3.51
N SER A 87 -27.72 1.09 3.81
CA SER A 87 -28.63 2.23 4.01
C SER A 87 -28.18 3.24 5.08
N ASN A 88 -27.43 2.80 6.10
CA ASN A 88 -26.86 3.69 7.13
C ASN A 88 -25.37 4.01 6.90
N GLY A 89 -24.78 3.57 5.79
CA GLY A 89 -23.37 3.72 5.47
C GLY A 89 -22.87 5.17 5.55
N PRO A 90 -23.51 6.14 4.88
CA PRO A 90 -23.10 7.55 4.94
C PRO A 90 -23.15 8.15 6.34
N ARG A 91 -24.05 7.66 7.21
CA ARG A 91 -24.16 8.12 8.61
C ARG A 91 -22.95 7.69 9.44
N HIS A 92 -22.40 6.53 9.15
CA HIS A 92 -21.29 5.91 9.89
C HIS A 92 -19.92 6.08 9.22
N GLN A 93 -19.81 6.87 8.14
CA GLN A 93 -18.59 6.99 7.32
C GLN A 93 -17.32 7.34 8.11
N LYS A 94 -17.43 8.11 9.20
CA LYS A 94 -16.30 8.55 10.04
C LYS A 94 -15.82 7.42 10.93
N THR A 95 -16.74 6.75 11.61
CA THR A 95 -16.44 5.57 12.42
C THR A 95 -15.79 4.50 11.56
N MET A 96 -16.34 4.24 10.36
CA MET A 96 -15.74 3.29 9.41
C MET A 96 -14.32 3.70 9.01
N LEU A 97 -14.07 4.98 8.74
CA LEU A 97 -12.74 5.46 8.36
C LEU A 97 -11.73 5.21 9.49
N TRP A 98 -12.07 5.58 10.72
CA TRP A 98 -11.19 5.37 11.87
C TRP A 98 -11.01 3.89 12.20
N SER A 99 -12.03 3.05 12.00
CA SER A 99 -11.87 1.59 12.09
C SER A 99 -10.89 1.06 11.04
N VAL A 100 -11.00 1.51 9.78
CA VAL A 100 -10.04 1.17 8.71
C VAL A 100 -8.62 1.58 9.11
N VAL A 101 -8.43 2.81 9.59
CA VAL A 101 -7.11 3.29 10.03
C VAL A 101 -6.59 2.48 11.21
N GLY A 102 -7.43 2.18 12.21
CA GLY A 102 -7.03 1.36 13.36
C GLY A 102 -6.58 -0.04 12.97
N ILE A 103 -7.37 -0.73 12.12
CA ILE A 103 -7.02 -2.05 11.59
C ILE A 103 -5.73 -1.97 10.76
N TRP A 104 -5.62 -0.97 9.90
CA TRP A 104 -4.43 -0.76 9.09
C TRP A 104 -3.17 -0.57 9.95
N VAL A 105 -3.22 0.25 11.00
CA VAL A 105 -2.09 0.44 11.92
C VAL A 105 -1.69 -0.88 12.58
N VAL A 106 -2.66 -1.65 13.09
CA VAL A 106 -2.39 -2.95 13.74
C VAL A 106 -1.71 -3.91 12.77
N LEU A 107 -2.21 -4.01 11.54
CA LEU A 107 -1.62 -4.87 10.51
C LEU A 107 -0.22 -4.41 10.09
N MET A 108 0.01 -3.09 9.96
CA MET A 108 1.31 -2.54 9.65
C MET A 108 2.35 -2.84 10.75
N ILE A 109 1.95 -2.71 12.03
CA ILE A 109 2.81 -3.12 13.16
C ILE A 109 3.16 -4.61 13.05
N GLY A 110 2.18 -5.46 12.76
CA GLY A 110 2.41 -6.89 12.54
C GLY A 110 3.35 -7.19 11.36
N ALA A 111 3.35 -6.34 10.33
CA ALA A 111 4.18 -6.48 9.14
C ALA A 111 5.63 -5.97 9.33
N LEU A 112 5.93 -5.19 10.37
CA LEU A 112 7.26 -4.61 10.59
C LEU A 112 8.36 -5.67 10.60
N TYR A 113 8.27 -6.65 11.50
CA TYR A 113 9.32 -7.66 11.68
C TYR A 113 9.45 -8.62 10.48
N PRO A 114 8.36 -9.19 9.93
CA PRO A 114 8.46 -10.08 8.78
C PRO A 114 9.04 -9.42 7.52
N VAL A 115 8.74 -8.14 7.28
CA VAL A 115 9.19 -7.43 6.07
C VAL A 115 10.55 -6.78 6.25
N LEU A 116 10.77 -6.07 7.36
CA LEU A 116 11.99 -5.28 7.57
C LEU A 116 13.05 -5.99 8.42
N GLY A 117 12.72 -7.12 9.04
CA GLY A 117 13.64 -7.80 9.98
C GLY A 117 14.96 -8.22 9.34
N HIS A 118 14.93 -8.69 8.09
CA HIS A 118 16.16 -9.04 7.37
C HIS A 118 16.99 -7.81 7.02
N ALA A 119 16.36 -6.79 6.44
CA ALA A 119 17.00 -5.52 6.08
C ALA A 119 17.62 -4.83 7.31
N ALA A 120 16.96 -4.88 8.46
CA ALA A 120 17.48 -4.34 9.71
C ALA A 120 18.77 -5.06 10.13
N ARG A 121 18.82 -6.40 10.06
CA ARG A 121 20.05 -7.16 10.37
C ARG A 121 21.18 -6.84 9.40
N GLU A 122 20.86 -6.73 8.12
CA GLU A 122 21.84 -6.40 7.08
C GLU A 122 22.46 -5.01 7.28
N VAL A 123 21.65 -4.02 7.66
CA VAL A 123 22.11 -2.64 7.88
C VAL A 123 22.81 -2.46 9.22
N PHE A 124 22.31 -3.09 10.30
CA PHE A 124 22.80 -2.85 11.66
C PHE A 124 23.75 -3.94 12.19
N GLY A 125 24.03 -4.98 11.39
CA GLY A 125 25.10 -5.94 11.67
C GLY A 125 24.89 -6.83 12.89
N SER A 126 23.63 -7.15 13.25
CA SER A 126 23.30 -8.11 14.31
C SER A 126 23.08 -9.51 13.77
#